data_AF-A0AAV2VU49-F1
#
_entry.id   AF-A0AAV2VU49-F1
#
_cell.length_a   1.000
_cell.length_b   1.000
_cell.length_c   1.000
_cell.angle_alpha   90.00
_cell.angle_beta   90.00
_cell.angle_gamma   90.00
#
_symmetry.space_group_name_H-M   'P 1'
#
loop_
_entity.id
_entity.type
_entity.pdbx_description
1 polymer ?
#
loop_
_entity_poly.entity_id
_entity_poly.type
_entity_poly.pdbx_seq_one_letter_code
_entity_poly.pdbx_strand_id
1 'polypeptide(L)'
;MNITICKWKDNCDSPVMFMVDDLANVWVDLNANGRVDLGEDWGYALRSNNSSIRFLEEQILKKFPKVKVNFYVPVGKRVGMISDSSINMYSNTIDESESVKSFFRKLHEHPNYELSYHGTNHGKVYPKAQDFQQEWETYTSLSEAIDIICRGKEIFKNATGEYPRGGKYCGYKSGKYGDRSIIGSNFIWWHRYWNKGIESGEKYADIGKEVNPLVAYDITEIENTVVDIPSTVPGNIFNNFSSNKLKRIIKSFIWPFIFMKKSREIDFLLKNKLVISIQEHISPARNDGKTQNPNIFTDKDSLLRIFRFLSRKNVWYCTGSELAEYYLLRKETKVVCVGRQSFQLSFDENKLPFILTKDHRLTLYFSGMEKSITQPDGEIVSIVNGVATIGVLSGIFTVNQ
;
A
#
# COMPACT_ATOMS: atom_id res chain seq x y z
N MET A 1 -30.05 -21.27 9.50
CA MET A 1 -29.28 -20.03 9.30
C MET A 1 -27.91 -20.42 8.80
N ASN A 2 -27.53 -19.99 7.59
CA ASN A 2 -26.22 -20.27 7.01
C ASN A 2 -25.51 -18.92 6.84
N ILE A 3 -24.48 -18.71 7.65
CA ILE A 3 -23.71 -17.46 7.73
C ILE A 3 -22.27 -17.80 7.40
N THR A 4 -21.69 -17.06 6.45
CA THR A 4 -20.27 -17.17 6.13
C THR A 4 -19.60 -15.82 6.22
N ILE A 5 -18.35 -15.80 6.65
CA ILE A 5 -17.54 -14.58 6.62
C ILE A 5 -17.11 -14.31 5.18
N CYS A 6 -17.37 -13.10 4.68
CA CYS A 6 -16.93 -12.67 3.36
C CYS A 6 -15.40 -12.54 3.31
N LYS A 7 -14.80 -12.95 2.18
CA LYS A 7 -13.35 -12.85 1.97
C LYS A 7 -12.85 -11.42 2.14
N TRP A 8 -13.60 -10.45 1.62
CA TRP A 8 -13.30 -9.02 1.68
C TRP A 8 -14.48 -8.24 2.23
N LYS A 9 -14.16 -7.07 2.79
CA LYS A 9 -15.14 -6.14 3.35
C LYS A 9 -16.23 -5.81 2.33
N ASP A 10 -17.46 -5.68 2.80
CA ASP A 10 -18.68 -5.37 2.03
C ASP A 10 -18.93 -6.35 0.87
N ASN A 11 -18.40 -7.58 0.98
CA ASN A 11 -18.45 -8.63 -0.04
C ASN A 11 -17.90 -8.14 -1.40
N CYS A 12 -16.89 -7.25 -1.37
CA CYS A 12 -16.22 -6.79 -2.56
C CYS A 12 -15.51 -7.94 -3.29
N ASP A 13 -15.32 -7.76 -4.60
CA ASP A 13 -14.57 -8.70 -5.42
C ASP A 13 -13.09 -8.64 -5.02
N SER A 14 -12.49 -7.45 -4.92
CA SER A 14 -11.09 -7.29 -4.53
C SER A 14 -10.87 -6.06 -3.64
N PRO A 15 -9.89 -6.12 -2.71
CA PRO A 15 -9.33 -4.94 -2.09
C PRO A 15 -8.40 -4.23 -3.08
N VAL A 16 -8.41 -2.89 -3.04
CA VAL A 16 -7.58 -2.02 -3.88
C VAL A 16 -6.75 -1.12 -2.98
N MET A 17 -5.43 -1.22 -3.10
CA MET A 17 -4.47 -0.36 -2.43
C MET A 17 -3.72 0.46 -3.48
N PHE A 18 -3.63 1.78 -3.26
CA PHE A 18 -2.75 2.63 -4.07
C PHE A 18 -1.46 2.91 -3.29
N MET A 19 -0.35 2.37 -3.76
CA MET A 19 0.96 2.42 -3.14
C MET A 19 1.81 3.51 -3.80
N VAL A 20 2.27 4.47 -3.02
CA VAL A 20 3.15 5.54 -3.48
C VAL A 20 4.43 5.51 -2.65
N ASP A 21 5.48 5.00 -3.26
CA ASP A 21 6.80 4.89 -2.63
C ASP A 21 7.48 6.26 -2.53
N ASP A 22 8.43 6.34 -1.61
CA ASP A 22 9.43 7.41 -1.50
C ASP A 22 8.91 8.80 -1.13
N LEU A 23 7.77 8.89 -0.41
CA LEU A 23 7.37 10.16 0.22
C LEU A 23 8.32 10.49 1.38
N ALA A 24 9.23 11.45 1.19
CA ALA A 24 10.28 11.80 2.15
C ALA A 24 10.53 13.32 2.19
N ASN A 25 11.27 13.80 3.20
CA ASN A 25 11.73 15.18 3.27
C ASN A 25 12.95 15.38 2.36
N VAL A 26 12.72 15.22 1.04
CA VAL A 26 13.74 15.18 -0.01
C VAL A 26 13.33 16.03 -1.22
N TRP A 27 14.31 16.70 -1.83
CA TRP A 27 14.18 17.40 -3.10
C TRP A 27 15.45 17.22 -3.94
N VAL A 28 15.28 16.98 -5.24
CA VAL A 28 16.38 16.85 -6.20
C VAL A 28 16.33 18.02 -7.19
N ASP A 29 17.28 18.95 -7.11
CA ASP A 29 17.36 20.12 -8.00
C ASP A 29 18.04 19.73 -9.31
N LEU A 30 17.26 19.24 -10.28
CA LEU A 30 17.76 18.73 -11.56
C LEU A 30 18.36 19.85 -12.43
N ASN A 31 17.85 21.07 -12.27
CA ASN A 31 18.19 22.22 -13.10
C ASN A 31 19.20 23.17 -12.44
N ALA A 32 19.64 22.88 -11.22
CA ALA A 32 20.54 23.72 -10.41
C ALA A 32 20.05 25.17 -10.27
N ASN A 33 18.74 25.38 -10.19
CA ASN A 33 18.13 26.71 -10.18
C ASN A 33 17.71 27.16 -8.77
N GLY A 34 17.91 26.32 -7.75
CA GLY A 34 17.61 26.65 -6.36
C GLY A 34 16.12 26.77 -6.05
N ARG A 35 15.23 26.25 -6.90
CA ARG A 35 13.78 26.21 -6.65
C ARG A 35 13.19 24.84 -6.98
N VAL A 36 12.15 24.44 -6.25
CA VAL A 36 11.45 23.18 -6.50
C VAL A 36 10.67 23.26 -7.81
N ASP A 37 11.16 22.60 -8.85
CA ASP A 37 10.42 22.43 -10.11
C ASP A 37 9.48 21.22 -10.04
N LEU A 38 8.49 21.19 -10.94
CA LEU A 38 7.47 20.15 -10.97
C LEU A 38 8.10 18.77 -11.24
N GLY A 39 7.87 17.82 -10.33
CA GLY A 39 8.43 16.47 -10.41
C GLY A 39 9.76 16.29 -9.67
N GLU A 40 10.31 17.34 -9.05
CA GLU A 40 11.55 17.25 -8.26
C GLU A 40 11.32 16.98 -6.77
N ASP A 41 10.12 17.27 -6.29
CA ASP A 41 9.75 17.17 -4.89
C ASP A 41 9.44 15.72 -4.51
N TRP A 42 10.09 15.21 -3.47
CA TRP A 42 9.74 13.91 -2.87
C TRP A 42 8.91 14.10 -1.59
N GLY A 43 8.60 15.34 -1.20
CA GLY A 43 7.85 15.71 0.00
C GLY A 43 8.46 16.90 0.77
N TYR A 44 9.67 17.34 0.42
CA TYR A 44 10.34 18.52 0.97
C TYR A 44 9.50 19.79 0.85
N ALA A 45 8.81 19.98 -0.27
CA ALA A 45 8.00 21.16 -0.55
C ALA A 45 6.65 21.14 0.18
N LEU A 46 6.36 20.11 0.99
CA LEU A 46 5.11 19.93 1.74
C LEU A 46 3.87 20.04 0.83
N ARG A 47 3.05 21.09 1.02
CA ARG A 47 1.87 21.41 0.18
C ARG A 47 2.03 22.71 -0.62
N SER A 48 3.26 23.19 -0.80
CA SER A 48 3.53 24.42 -1.55
C SER A 48 3.29 24.24 -3.06
N ASN A 49 3.52 25.31 -3.84
CA ASN A 49 3.45 25.22 -5.30
C ASN A 49 4.49 24.20 -5.82
N ASN A 50 4.15 23.46 -6.88
CA ASN A 50 4.95 22.37 -7.45
C ASN A 50 5.20 21.15 -6.54
N SER A 51 4.62 21.08 -5.34
CA SER A 51 4.77 19.90 -4.49
C SER A 51 4.11 18.66 -5.10
N SER A 52 4.73 17.51 -4.91
CA SER A 52 4.25 16.24 -5.48
C SER A 52 2.97 15.76 -4.80
N ILE A 53 2.81 16.00 -3.50
CA ILE A 53 1.55 15.75 -2.80
C ILE A 53 0.41 16.59 -3.38
N ARG A 54 0.64 17.89 -3.61
CA ARG A 54 -0.39 18.75 -4.20
C ARG A 54 -0.74 18.30 -5.61
N PHE A 55 0.24 17.93 -6.43
CA PHE A 55 0.00 17.37 -7.75
C PHE A 55 -0.86 16.09 -7.67
N LEU A 56 -0.48 15.15 -6.81
CA LEU A 56 -1.20 13.88 -6.61
C LEU A 56 -2.67 14.13 -6.22
N GLU A 57 -2.90 14.99 -5.23
CA GLU A 57 -4.22 15.33 -4.73
C GLU A 57 -5.08 16.02 -5.80
N GLU A 58 -4.56 17.08 -6.43
CA GLU A 58 -5.35 17.90 -7.35
C GLU A 58 -5.57 17.24 -8.71
N GLN A 59 -4.56 16.57 -9.24
CA GLN A 59 -4.57 16.06 -10.61
C GLN A 59 -5.18 14.65 -10.71
N ILE A 60 -5.06 13.86 -9.65
CA ILE A 60 -5.45 12.44 -9.62
C ILE A 60 -6.55 12.20 -8.60
N LEU A 61 -6.27 12.37 -7.30
CA LEU A 61 -7.15 11.87 -6.23
C LEU A 61 -8.48 12.64 -6.09
N LYS A 62 -8.49 13.95 -6.40
CA LYS A 62 -9.72 14.76 -6.38
C LYS A 62 -10.83 14.18 -7.26
N LYS A 63 -10.49 13.43 -8.32
CA LYS A 63 -11.43 12.77 -9.23
C LYS A 63 -11.96 11.43 -8.68
N PHE A 64 -11.32 10.89 -7.66
CA PHE A 64 -11.60 9.57 -7.09
C PHE A 64 -11.56 9.62 -5.55
N PRO A 65 -12.52 10.30 -4.89
CA PRO A 65 -12.48 10.55 -3.46
C PRO A 65 -12.53 9.29 -2.57
N LYS A 66 -12.91 8.14 -3.15
CA LYS A 66 -12.90 6.84 -2.46
C LYS A 66 -11.51 6.18 -2.44
N VAL A 67 -10.59 6.60 -3.31
CA VAL A 67 -9.25 6.00 -3.39
C VAL A 67 -8.48 6.37 -2.13
N LYS A 68 -7.93 5.34 -1.48
CA LYS A 68 -7.01 5.48 -0.37
C LYS A 68 -5.57 5.26 -0.84
N VAL A 69 -4.61 5.90 -0.17
CA VAL A 69 -3.19 5.87 -0.53
C VAL A 69 -2.35 5.41 0.66
N ASN A 70 -1.48 4.43 0.43
CA ASN A 70 -0.37 4.10 1.32
C ASN A 70 0.89 4.76 0.78
N PHE A 71 1.41 5.73 1.53
CA PHE A 71 2.70 6.32 1.27
C PHE A 71 3.80 5.55 2.02
N TYR A 72 4.83 5.09 1.31
CA TYR A 72 5.99 4.47 1.92
C TYR A 72 7.05 5.53 2.17
N VAL A 73 7.43 5.70 3.44
CA VAL A 73 8.20 6.84 3.92
C VAL A 73 9.58 6.39 4.40
N PRO A 74 10.66 6.71 3.66
CA PRO A 74 12.00 6.74 4.21
C PRO A 74 12.08 7.84 5.26
N VAL A 75 12.30 7.46 6.52
CA VAL A 75 12.13 8.40 7.65
C VAL A 75 13.36 9.25 7.93
N GLY A 76 14.54 8.73 7.57
CA GLY A 76 15.83 9.34 7.82
C GLY A 76 16.31 10.22 6.67
N LYS A 77 17.58 10.64 6.75
CA LYS A 77 18.26 11.29 5.64
C LYS A 77 18.52 10.28 4.53
N ARG A 78 17.70 10.33 3.48
CA ARG A 78 17.84 9.49 2.31
C ARG A 78 19.18 9.74 1.61
N VAL A 79 19.89 8.67 1.24
CA VAL A 79 21.05 8.76 0.35
C VAL A 79 20.61 8.98 -1.10
N GLY A 80 21.52 9.46 -1.95
CA GLY A 80 21.29 9.51 -3.40
C GLY A 80 21.35 8.13 -4.07
N MET A 81 21.53 8.12 -5.38
CA MET A 81 21.77 6.90 -6.18
C MET A 81 23.26 6.70 -6.50
N ILE A 82 24.06 7.76 -6.48
CA ILE A 82 25.51 7.76 -6.69
C ILE A 82 26.20 8.65 -5.64
N SER A 83 27.47 8.36 -5.33
CA SER A 83 28.26 9.11 -4.35
C SER A 83 28.61 10.52 -4.81
N ASP A 84 28.99 10.67 -6.08
CA ASP A 84 29.49 11.92 -6.64
C ASP A 84 28.55 12.38 -7.76
N SER A 85 27.52 13.15 -7.37
CA SER A 85 26.58 13.74 -8.31
C SER A 85 26.81 15.23 -8.47
N SER A 86 26.69 15.71 -9.70
CA SER A 86 26.58 17.14 -10.00
C SER A 86 25.16 17.70 -9.77
N ILE A 87 24.18 16.84 -9.53
CA ILE A 87 22.79 17.19 -9.25
C ILE A 87 22.62 17.26 -7.73
N ASN A 88 22.22 18.43 -7.24
CA ASN A 88 22.03 18.64 -5.82
C ASN A 88 20.81 17.88 -5.30
N MET A 89 20.97 17.23 -4.16
CA MET A 89 19.89 16.56 -3.44
C MET A 89 19.87 17.08 -2.02
N TYR A 90 18.74 17.65 -1.62
CA TYR A 90 18.46 18.09 -0.26
C TYR A 90 17.69 16.98 0.44
N SER A 91 18.16 16.55 1.61
CA SER A 91 17.65 15.37 2.29
C SER A 91 17.77 15.52 3.79
N ASN A 92 16.62 15.53 4.46
CA ASN A 92 16.51 15.64 5.91
C ASN A 92 15.56 14.56 6.46
N THR A 93 15.55 14.39 7.78
CA THR A 93 14.60 13.48 8.42
C THR A 93 13.19 14.05 8.35
N ILE A 94 12.17 13.18 8.42
CA ILE A 94 10.76 13.60 8.39
C ILE A 94 10.31 14.28 9.70
N ASP A 95 11.15 14.26 10.73
CA ASP A 95 10.91 14.90 12.03
C ASP A 95 11.80 16.14 12.27
N GLU A 96 12.49 16.64 11.23
CA GLU A 96 13.48 17.73 11.33
C GLU A 96 12.92 19.01 11.99
N SER A 97 11.69 19.40 11.67
CA SER A 97 11.09 20.64 12.17
C SER A 97 9.59 20.48 12.42
N GLU A 98 8.99 21.37 13.22
CA GLU A 98 7.55 21.33 13.52
C GLU A 98 6.67 21.46 12.28
N SER A 99 7.09 22.22 11.27
CA SER A 99 6.35 22.33 10.01
C SER A 99 6.34 21.01 9.23
N VAL A 100 7.47 20.30 9.21
CA VAL A 100 7.59 19.00 8.54
C VAL A 100 6.81 17.94 9.32
N LYS A 101 6.96 17.89 10.66
CA LYS A 101 6.17 17.01 11.54
C LYS A 101 4.67 17.24 11.35
N SER A 102 4.22 18.50 11.37
CA SER A 102 2.80 18.83 11.17
C SER A 102 2.28 18.36 9.82
N PHE A 103 3.09 18.43 8.77
CA PHE A 103 2.71 17.94 7.44
C PHE A 103 2.53 16.42 7.41
N PHE A 104 3.53 15.65 7.86
CA PHE A 104 3.43 14.18 7.89
C PHE A 104 2.33 13.69 8.84
N ARG A 105 2.17 14.32 10.01
CA ARG A 105 1.07 14.04 10.93
C ARG A 105 -0.30 14.23 10.29
N LYS A 106 -0.54 15.40 9.69
CA LYS A 106 -1.83 15.69 9.02
C LYS A 106 -2.11 14.76 7.85
N LEU A 107 -1.07 14.34 7.11
CA LEU A 107 -1.23 13.31 6.09
C LEU A 107 -1.63 11.98 6.71
N HIS A 108 -0.97 11.55 7.79
CA HIS A 108 -1.27 10.29 8.46
C HIS A 108 -2.67 10.25 9.10
N GLU A 109 -3.12 11.38 9.66
CA GLU A 109 -4.45 11.53 10.28
C GLU A 109 -5.59 11.61 9.24
N HIS A 110 -5.27 11.79 7.96
CA HIS A 110 -6.29 11.88 6.92
C HIS A 110 -6.91 10.50 6.63
N PRO A 111 -8.24 10.32 6.62
CA PRO A 111 -8.89 9.00 6.58
C PRO A 111 -8.66 8.19 5.28
N ASN A 112 -8.18 8.86 4.23
CA ASN A 112 -7.82 8.21 2.97
C ASN A 112 -6.32 7.93 2.84
N TYR A 113 -5.49 8.34 3.79
CA TYR A 113 -4.05 8.19 3.68
C TYR A 113 -3.52 7.36 4.85
N GLU A 114 -2.52 6.55 4.55
CA GLU A 114 -1.68 5.90 5.55
C GLU A 114 -0.23 6.19 5.20
N LEU A 115 0.57 6.48 6.22
CA LEU A 115 2.02 6.50 6.10
C LEU A 115 2.54 5.17 6.62
N SER A 116 3.48 4.56 5.91
CA SER A 116 4.03 3.24 6.21
C SER A 116 5.55 3.27 6.11
N TYR A 117 6.22 2.40 6.85
CA TYR A 117 7.68 2.43 6.98
C TYR A 117 8.38 1.99 5.69
N HIS A 118 9.41 2.73 5.27
CA HIS A 118 10.22 2.39 4.09
C HIS A 118 11.71 2.54 4.34
N GLY A 119 12.15 2.14 5.54
CA GLY A 119 13.53 2.28 5.96
C GLY A 119 13.86 3.69 6.46
N THR A 120 15.14 3.89 6.70
CA THR A 120 15.72 5.13 7.18
C THR A 120 16.32 5.93 6.02
N ASN A 121 17.37 5.42 5.38
CA ASN A 121 18.16 6.15 4.40
C ASN A 121 18.05 5.58 2.98
N HIS A 122 17.33 4.46 2.81
CA HIS A 122 17.09 3.76 1.55
C HIS A 122 18.31 2.97 1.03
N GLY A 123 19.48 3.04 1.67
CA GLY A 123 20.62 2.18 1.34
C GLY A 123 21.98 2.85 1.35
N LYS A 124 22.88 2.29 0.54
CA LYS A 124 24.28 2.70 0.42
C LYS A 124 24.65 2.99 -1.03
N VAL A 125 25.24 4.17 -1.22
CA VAL A 125 25.68 4.65 -2.52
C VAL A 125 27.12 4.27 -2.83
N TYR A 126 27.38 4.18 -4.14
CA TYR A 126 28.68 3.91 -4.74
C TYR A 126 28.86 4.82 -5.97
N PRO A 127 30.06 4.86 -6.60
CA PRO A 127 30.28 5.72 -7.78
C PRO A 127 29.36 5.42 -8.96
N LYS A 128 28.90 4.16 -9.12
CA LYS A 128 27.96 3.77 -10.18
C LYS A 128 26.62 3.36 -9.59
N ALA A 129 25.53 3.84 -10.18
CA ALA A 129 24.17 3.55 -9.73
C ALA A 129 23.81 2.05 -9.72
N GLN A 130 24.46 1.25 -10.57
CA GLN A 130 24.26 -0.20 -10.63
C GLN A 130 24.82 -0.95 -9.41
N ASP A 131 25.74 -0.32 -8.68
CA ASP A 131 26.38 -0.89 -7.49
C ASP A 131 25.63 -0.49 -6.20
N PHE A 132 24.55 0.28 -6.32
CA PHE A 132 23.71 0.70 -5.20
C PHE A 132 23.16 -0.51 -4.44
N GLN A 133 23.32 -0.51 -3.12
CA GLN A 133 22.77 -1.53 -2.24
C GLN A 133 21.55 -0.97 -1.50
N GLN A 134 20.44 -1.70 -1.52
CA GLN A 134 19.25 -1.33 -0.76
C GLN A 134 19.51 -1.48 0.74
N GLU A 135 18.80 -0.69 1.56
CA GLU A 135 19.04 -0.61 3.02
C GLU A 135 19.14 -1.98 3.70
N TRP A 136 18.21 -2.89 3.43
CA TRP A 136 18.19 -4.21 4.06
C TRP A 136 19.31 -5.15 3.59
N GLU A 137 19.94 -4.88 2.44
CA GLU A 137 21.12 -5.61 1.97
C GLU A 137 22.38 -5.20 2.73
N THR A 138 22.37 -4.05 3.42
CA THR A 138 23.54 -3.51 4.12
C THR A 138 23.73 -4.04 5.54
N TYR A 139 22.69 -4.64 6.14
CA TYR A 139 22.75 -5.12 7.52
C TYR A 139 23.69 -6.31 7.66
N THR A 140 24.57 -6.23 8.66
CA THR A 140 25.57 -7.25 8.97
C THR A 140 25.08 -8.26 10.02
N SER A 141 24.05 -7.91 10.79
CA SER A 141 23.43 -8.80 11.77
C SER A 141 21.94 -8.52 11.95
N LEU A 142 21.20 -9.51 12.50
CA LEU A 142 19.80 -9.33 12.86
C LEU A 142 19.59 -8.27 13.95
N SER A 143 20.48 -8.21 14.95
CA SER A 143 20.40 -7.21 16.03
C SER A 143 20.56 -5.80 15.47
N GLU A 144 21.54 -5.59 14.59
CA GLU A 144 21.74 -4.30 13.91
C GLU A 144 20.51 -3.90 13.10
N ALA A 145 19.95 -4.82 12.31
CA ALA A 145 18.76 -4.56 11.52
C ALA A 145 17.59 -4.10 12.41
N ILE A 146 17.32 -4.82 13.50
CA ILE A 146 16.25 -4.46 14.46
C ILE A 146 16.54 -3.11 15.12
N ASP A 147 17.77 -2.85 15.56
CA ASP A 147 18.14 -1.60 16.23
C ASP A 147 17.97 -0.39 15.30
N ILE A 148 18.35 -0.50 14.04
CA ILE A 148 18.19 0.56 13.02
C ILE A 148 16.70 0.79 12.73
N ILE A 149 15.94 -0.29 12.55
CA ILE A 149 14.49 -0.21 12.31
C ILE A 149 13.79 0.45 13.50
N CYS A 150 14.11 0.06 14.74
CA CYS A 150 13.54 0.67 15.94
C CYS A 150 13.83 2.16 16.04
N ARG A 151 15.05 2.60 15.72
CA ARG A 151 15.36 4.04 15.62
C ARG A 151 14.53 4.74 14.54
N GLY A 152 14.37 4.11 13.38
CA GLY A 152 13.50 4.61 12.32
C GLY A 152 12.03 4.72 12.76
N LYS A 153 11.52 3.74 13.51
CA LYS A 153 10.17 3.77 14.09
C LYS A 153 9.98 4.92 15.08
N GLU A 154 10.99 5.28 15.86
CA GLU A 154 10.93 6.46 16.73
C GLU A 154 10.88 7.77 15.91
N ILE A 155 11.68 7.90 14.85
CA ILE A 155 11.59 9.06 13.93
C ILE A 155 10.18 9.16 13.33
N PHE A 156 9.64 8.03 12.85
CA PHE A 156 8.28 7.96 12.33
C PHE A 156 7.27 8.46 13.36
N LYS A 157 7.30 7.93 14.59
CA LYS A 157 6.39 8.32 15.67
C LYS A 157 6.54 9.79 16.06
N ASN A 158 7.76 10.32 16.08
CA ASN A 158 7.98 11.74 16.35
C ASN A 158 7.31 12.63 15.29
N ALA A 159 7.32 12.20 14.03
CA ALA A 159 6.65 12.91 12.94
C ALA A 159 5.13 12.75 12.97
N THR A 160 4.63 11.52 13.11
CA THR A 160 3.21 11.20 12.88
C THR A 160 2.38 11.10 14.16
N GLY A 161 3.00 10.94 15.33
CA GLY A 161 2.34 10.67 16.61
C GLY A 161 2.13 9.18 16.91
N GLU A 162 2.32 8.29 15.94
CA GLU A 162 2.03 6.85 16.06
C GLU A 162 3.18 6.01 15.49
N TYR A 163 3.34 4.77 15.96
CA TYR A 163 4.30 3.85 15.33
C TYR A 163 3.78 3.35 13.98
N PRO A 164 4.66 3.13 12.98
CA PRO A 164 4.25 2.56 11.71
C PRO A 164 3.82 1.11 11.93
N ARG A 165 2.70 0.74 11.32
CA ARG A 165 2.06 -0.57 11.49
C ARG A 165 2.50 -1.60 10.45
N GLY A 166 2.93 -1.12 9.30
CA GLY A 166 3.55 -1.94 8.27
C GLY A 166 4.45 -1.12 7.38
N GLY A 167 4.85 -1.70 6.26
CA GLY A 167 5.84 -1.09 5.39
C GLY A 167 6.24 -1.96 4.21
N LYS A 168 7.40 -1.63 3.65
CA LYS A 168 7.91 -2.21 2.42
C LYS A 168 9.43 -2.16 2.37
N TYR A 169 10.06 -3.19 1.83
CA TYR A 169 11.51 -3.16 1.58
C TYR A 169 11.87 -2.18 0.47
N CYS A 170 12.92 -1.38 0.69
CA CYS A 170 13.51 -0.53 -0.35
C CYS A 170 13.91 -1.39 -1.55
N GLY A 171 13.43 -1.01 -2.75
CA GLY A 171 13.67 -1.76 -3.99
C GLY A 171 13.21 -3.22 -3.97
N TYR A 172 12.32 -3.62 -3.04
CA TYR A 172 11.96 -5.01 -2.78
C TYR A 172 13.18 -5.92 -2.52
N LYS A 173 14.19 -5.43 -1.79
CA LYS A 173 15.34 -6.24 -1.40
C LYS A 173 15.31 -6.52 0.10
N SER A 174 15.02 -7.77 0.45
CA SER A 174 14.92 -8.22 1.84
C SER A 174 16.29 -8.46 2.48
N GLY A 175 17.33 -8.72 1.69
CA GLY A 175 18.66 -9.06 2.20
C GLY A 175 18.64 -10.34 3.06
N LYS A 176 19.72 -10.57 3.83
CA LYS A 176 19.85 -11.79 4.66
C LYS A 176 18.95 -11.77 5.90
N TYR A 177 18.72 -10.59 6.47
CA TYR A 177 18.07 -10.42 7.76
C TYR A 177 16.66 -9.82 7.66
N GLY A 178 16.15 -9.54 6.46
CA GLY A 178 14.87 -8.87 6.21
C GLY A 178 13.73 -9.41 7.04
N ASP A 179 13.22 -10.59 6.68
CA ASP A 179 11.97 -11.10 7.25
C ASP A 179 12.02 -11.23 8.77
N ARG A 180 13.14 -11.74 9.30
CA ARG A 180 13.37 -11.86 10.74
C ARG A 180 13.47 -10.50 11.43
N SER A 181 14.01 -9.48 10.77
CA SER A 181 14.07 -8.11 11.33
C SER A 181 12.68 -7.45 11.34
N ILE A 182 11.82 -7.72 10.35
CA ILE A 182 10.44 -7.22 10.31
C ILE A 182 9.62 -7.86 11.44
N ILE A 183 9.72 -9.19 11.60
CA ILE A 183 9.09 -9.91 12.71
C ILE A 183 9.59 -9.37 14.05
N GLY A 184 10.92 -9.29 14.24
CA GLY A 184 11.53 -8.81 15.49
C GLY A 184 11.24 -7.35 15.81
N SER A 185 10.73 -6.57 14.85
CA SER A 185 10.37 -5.17 15.01
C SER A 185 8.87 -4.94 15.19
N ASN A 186 8.06 -6.00 15.35
CA ASN A 186 6.62 -5.94 15.64
C ASN A 186 5.80 -5.15 14.59
N PHE A 187 6.06 -5.35 13.30
CA PHE A 187 5.13 -4.92 12.25
C PHE A 187 3.96 -5.89 12.11
N ILE A 188 2.79 -5.38 11.72
CA ILE A 188 1.57 -6.19 11.51
C ILE A 188 1.51 -6.69 10.07
N TRP A 189 1.99 -5.89 9.12
CA TRP A 189 1.96 -6.23 7.70
C TRP A 189 3.19 -5.70 6.95
N TRP A 190 3.49 -6.30 5.80
CA TRP A 190 4.63 -5.93 4.98
C TRP A 190 4.39 -6.21 3.50
N HIS A 191 5.02 -5.44 2.61
CA HIS A 191 5.17 -5.78 1.20
C HIS A 191 6.57 -6.34 0.94
N ARG A 192 6.66 -7.67 0.84
CA ARG A 192 7.94 -8.35 0.64
C ARG A 192 8.40 -8.34 -0.82
N TYR A 193 7.47 -8.55 -1.75
CA TYR A 193 7.82 -8.86 -3.14
C TYR A 193 7.16 -7.95 -4.17
N TRP A 194 7.86 -7.83 -5.30
CA TRP A 194 7.26 -7.48 -6.57
C TRP A 194 6.71 -8.75 -7.25
N ASN A 195 5.54 -9.22 -6.81
CA ASN A 195 4.97 -10.51 -7.24
C ASN A 195 4.72 -10.56 -8.76
N LYS A 196 4.45 -9.41 -9.39
CA LYS A 196 4.30 -9.33 -10.85
C LYS A 196 5.60 -9.55 -11.61
N GLY A 197 6.76 -9.36 -10.96
CA GLY A 197 8.09 -9.56 -11.52
C GLY A 197 8.37 -10.99 -12.01
N ILE A 198 7.62 -11.98 -11.51
CA ILE A 198 7.70 -13.38 -11.94
C ILE A 198 7.35 -13.53 -13.42
N GLU A 199 6.34 -12.81 -13.89
CA GLU A 199 5.90 -12.88 -15.28
C GLU A 199 6.87 -12.15 -16.23
N SER A 200 7.52 -11.09 -15.75
CA SER A 200 8.45 -10.27 -16.53
C SER A 200 9.92 -10.74 -16.46
N GLY A 201 10.23 -11.69 -15.58
CA GLY A 201 11.60 -12.18 -15.37
C GLY A 201 12.53 -11.12 -14.78
N GLU A 202 11.99 -10.22 -13.95
CA GLU A 202 12.76 -9.15 -13.33
C GLU A 202 13.85 -9.69 -12.39
N LYS A 203 15.06 -9.14 -12.50
CA LYS A 203 16.24 -9.62 -11.75
C LYS A 203 16.69 -8.68 -10.62
N TYR A 204 16.16 -7.46 -10.59
CA TYR A 204 16.63 -6.38 -9.72
C TYR A 204 15.83 -6.22 -8.43
N ALA A 205 14.81 -7.03 -8.22
CA ALA A 205 13.94 -7.05 -7.05
C ALA A 205 13.78 -8.49 -6.56
N ASP A 206 13.39 -8.67 -5.30
CA ASP A 206 12.89 -9.97 -4.84
C ASP A 206 11.45 -10.12 -5.36
N ILE A 207 11.24 -11.06 -6.28
CA ILE A 207 9.97 -11.24 -7.00
C ILE A 207 9.07 -12.34 -6.40
N GLY A 208 9.54 -13.00 -5.34
CA GLY A 208 8.91 -14.21 -4.80
C GLY A 208 9.25 -15.48 -5.58
N LYS A 209 8.88 -16.63 -5.01
CA LYS A 209 9.12 -17.96 -5.60
C LYS A 209 7.84 -18.65 -6.08
N GLU A 210 6.68 -18.13 -5.69
CA GLU A 210 5.39 -18.73 -6.00
C GLU A 210 4.97 -18.36 -7.43
N VAL A 211 4.90 -19.37 -8.31
CA VAL A 211 4.59 -19.19 -9.73
C VAL A 211 3.09 -19.21 -10.01
N ASN A 212 2.27 -19.74 -9.11
CA ASN A 212 0.82 -19.75 -9.25
C ASN A 212 0.26 -18.36 -8.90
N PRO A 213 -0.30 -17.60 -9.86
CA PRO A 213 -0.81 -16.26 -9.60
C PRO A 213 -1.99 -16.23 -8.61
N LEU A 214 -2.72 -17.34 -8.45
CA LEU A 214 -3.81 -17.43 -7.46
C LEU A 214 -3.29 -17.41 -6.02
N VAL A 215 -2.03 -17.83 -5.80
CA VAL A 215 -1.38 -17.82 -4.49
C VAL A 215 -0.48 -16.59 -4.38
N ALA A 216 0.31 -16.31 -5.42
CA ALA A 216 1.25 -15.18 -5.43
C ALA A 216 0.57 -13.80 -5.31
N TYR A 217 -0.71 -13.67 -5.71
CA TYR A 217 -1.47 -12.42 -5.65
C TYR A 217 -2.54 -12.41 -4.55
N ASP A 218 -2.55 -13.42 -3.68
CA ASP A 218 -3.37 -13.42 -2.47
C ASP A 218 -2.51 -13.06 -1.24
N ILE A 219 -3.18 -12.79 -0.12
CA ILE A 219 -2.50 -12.51 1.15
C ILE A 219 -1.85 -13.80 1.68
N THR A 220 -0.59 -13.68 2.10
CA THR A 220 0.14 -14.74 2.81
C THR A 220 0.70 -14.21 4.13
N GLU A 221 1.56 -14.96 4.81
CA GLU A 221 2.17 -14.54 6.08
C GLU A 221 3.66 -14.87 6.11
N ILE A 222 4.46 -13.95 6.64
CA ILE A 222 5.87 -14.18 6.96
C ILE A 222 5.94 -14.95 8.27
N GLU A 223 6.33 -16.21 8.20
CA GLU A 223 6.46 -17.12 9.36
C GLU A 223 5.21 -17.12 10.27
N ASN A 224 4.01 -17.07 9.66
CA ASN A 224 2.70 -17.01 10.34
C ASN A 224 2.53 -15.84 11.35
N THR A 225 3.32 -14.78 11.21
CA THR A 225 3.37 -13.67 12.17
C THR A 225 3.00 -12.32 11.56
N VAL A 226 3.57 -11.99 10.40
CA VAL A 226 3.35 -10.71 9.72
C VAL A 226 2.57 -10.94 8.43
N VAL A 227 1.51 -10.18 8.20
CA VAL A 227 0.70 -10.28 6.97
C VAL A 227 1.54 -9.82 5.77
N ASP A 228 1.77 -10.71 4.79
CA ASP A 228 2.50 -10.39 3.56
C ASP A 228 1.48 -10.03 2.47
N ILE A 229 1.45 -8.74 2.12
CA ILE A 229 0.54 -8.20 1.12
C ILE A 229 1.28 -8.17 -0.24
N PRO A 230 0.74 -8.78 -1.30
CA PRO A 230 1.42 -8.86 -2.59
C PRO A 230 1.40 -7.52 -3.33
N SER A 231 2.38 -7.30 -4.22
CA SER A 231 2.42 -6.17 -5.17
C SER A 231 2.06 -6.63 -6.58
N THR A 232 0.91 -6.19 -7.11
CA THR A 232 0.27 -6.89 -8.26
C THR A 232 0.07 -6.06 -9.51
N VAL A 233 0.02 -4.72 -9.43
CA VAL A 233 -0.26 -3.85 -10.58
C VAL A 233 0.73 -2.68 -10.62
N PRO A 234 1.47 -2.47 -11.73
CA PRO A 234 2.24 -1.23 -11.88
C PRO A 234 1.31 -0.10 -12.30
N GLY A 235 1.43 1.08 -11.71
CA GLY A 235 0.53 2.20 -12.03
C GLY A 235 0.70 2.74 -13.45
N ASN A 236 1.83 2.44 -14.10
CA ASN A 236 2.07 2.67 -15.52
C ASN A 236 1.45 1.64 -16.49
N ILE A 237 0.62 0.70 -16.02
CA ILE A 237 0.10 -0.39 -16.86
C ILE A 237 -0.55 0.13 -18.15
N PHE A 238 -1.29 1.25 -18.12
CA PHE A 238 -1.91 1.84 -19.30
C PHE A 238 -1.10 2.98 -19.93
N ASN A 239 0.20 3.05 -19.69
CA ASN A 239 1.04 3.97 -20.44
C ASN A 239 1.17 3.54 -21.90
N ASN A 240 1.10 4.55 -22.77
CA ASN A 240 1.24 4.38 -24.21
C ASN A 240 2.35 5.28 -24.78
N PHE A 241 3.48 5.37 -24.09
CA PHE A 241 4.57 6.23 -24.53
C PHE A 241 5.31 5.61 -25.72
N SER A 242 5.56 6.45 -26.72
CA SER A 242 6.52 6.20 -27.78
C SER A 242 7.11 7.54 -28.21
N SER A 243 8.44 7.63 -28.23
CA SER A 243 9.17 8.80 -28.72
C SER A 243 9.05 8.99 -30.24
N ASN A 244 8.63 7.95 -30.97
CA ASN A 244 8.48 7.99 -32.43
C ASN A 244 7.03 8.36 -32.81
N LYS A 245 6.87 9.44 -33.58
CA LYS A 245 5.56 9.98 -34.01
C LYS A 245 4.71 8.97 -34.78
N LEU A 246 5.31 8.18 -35.67
CA LEU A 246 4.61 7.16 -36.45
C LEU A 246 4.17 6.00 -35.54
N LYS A 247 5.06 5.52 -34.66
CA LYS A 247 4.70 4.50 -33.65
C LYS A 247 3.59 5.00 -32.73
N ARG A 248 3.56 6.28 -32.37
CA ARG A 248 2.48 6.87 -31.57
C ARG A 248 1.13 6.82 -32.28
N ILE A 249 1.09 7.14 -33.58
CA ILE A 249 -0.14 7.05 -34.39
C ILE A 249 -0.62 5.59 -34.46
N ILE A 250 0.27 4.66 -34.82
CA ILE A 250 -0.07 3.22 -34.89
C ILE A 250 -0.57 2.73 -33.54
N LYS A 251 0.15 3.03 -32.45
CA LYS A 251 -0.24 2.66 -31.09
C LYS A 251 -1.58 3.27 -30.66
N SER A 252 -1.99 4.41 -31.21
CA SER A 252 -3.30 5.00 -30.96
C SER A 252 -4.42 4.21 -31.61
N PHE A 253 -4.22 3.69 -32.84
CA PHE A 253 -5.22 2.84 -33.52
C PHE A 253 -5.41 1.49 -32.84
N ILE A 254 -4.31 0.85 -32.39
CA ILE A 254 -4.38 -0.43 -31.66
C ILE A 254 -4.66 -0.26 -30.16
N TRP A 255 -4.78 0.99 -29.67
CA TRP A 255 -4.94 1.28 -28.25
C TRP A 255 -6.14 0.57 -27.61
N PRO A 256 -7.33 0.51 -28.23
CA PRO A 256 -8.45 -0.22 -27.65
C PRO A 256 -8.12 -1.69 -27.38
N PHE A 257 -7.38 -2.33 -28.29
CA PHE A 257 -6.95 -3.72 -28.12
C PHE A 257 -5.90 -3.87 -27.01
N ILE A 258 -4.90 -2.99 -26.96
CA ILE A 258 -3.89 -2.98 -25.88
C ILE A 258 -4.57 -2.77 -24.53
N PHE A 259 -5.46 -1.79 -24.45
CA PHE A 259 -6.23 -1.49 -23.25
C PHE A 259 -7.04 -2.70 -22.80
N MET A 260 -7.77 -3.36 -23.69
CA MET A 260 -8.49 -4.60 -23.37
C MET A 260 -7.55 -5.69 -22.87
N LYS A 261 -6.43 -5.92 -23.56
CA LYS A 261 -5.45 -6.95 -23.16
C LYS A 261 -4.90 -6.68 -21.76
N LYS A 262 -4.49 -5.45 -21.47
CA LYS A 262 -3.93 -5.07 -20.17
C LYS A 262 -4.99 -5.02 -19.06
N SER A 263 -6.22 -4.65 -19.40
CA SER A 263 -7.35 -4.67 -18.44
C SER A 263 -7.68 -6.09 -17.99
N ARG A 264 -7.41 -7.12 -18.81
CA ARG A 264 -7.57 -8.53 -18.40
C ARG A 264 -6.71 -8.91 -17.20
N GLU A 265 -5.59 -8.22 -16.97
CA GLU A 265 -4.76 -8.45 -15.79
C GLU A 265 -5.50 -8.00 -14.52
N ILE A 266 -6.14 -6.84 -14.56
CA ILE A 266 -6.97 -6.35 -13.45
C ILE A 266 -8.26 -7.17 -13.32
N ASP A 267 -8.91 -7.53 -14.43
CA ASP A 267 -10.10 -8.40 -14.41
C ASP A 267 -9.78 -9.80 -13.87
N PHE A 268 -8.58 -10.33 -14.09
CA PHE A 268 -8.13 -11.58 -13.49
C PHE A 268 -8.09 -11.48 -11.96
N LEU A 269 -7.54 -10.38 -11.42
CA LEU A 269 -7.51 -10.14 -9.97
C LEU A 269 -8.94 -10.03 -9.40
N LEU A 270 -9.81 -9.26 -10.06
CA LEU A 270 -11.23 -9.11 -9.67
C LEU A 270 -11.97 -10.45 -9.67
N LYS A 271 -11.87 -11.21 -10.77
CA LYS A 271 -12.58 -12.49 -10.94
C LYS A 271 -12.19 -13.52 -9.89
N ASN A 272 -10.92 -13.55 -9.50
CA ASN A 272 -10.39 -14.50 -8.53
C ASN A 272 -10.35 -13.95 -7.10
N LYS A 273 -10.91 -12.76 -6.88
CA LYS A 273 -10.94 -12.07 -5.59
C LYS A 273 -9.56 -11.89 -4.95
N LEU A 274 -8.59 -11.46 -5.76
CA LEU A 274 -7.18 -11.27 -5.37
C LEU A 274 -6.89 -9.79 -5.09
N VAL A 275 -5.75 -9.50 -4.45
CA VAL A 275 -5.37 -8.14 -4.06
C VAL A 275 -4.96 -7.32 -5.28
N ILE A 276 -5.46 -6.10 -5.39
CA ILE A 276 -5.07 -5.12 -6.41
C ILE A 276 -4.24 -4.03 -5.74
N SER A 277 -2.92 -4.15 -5.79
CA SER A 277 -1.98 -3.20 -5.18
C SER A 277 -1.23 -2.48 -6.30
N ILE A 278 -1.55 -1.19 -6.47
CA ILE A 278 -1.08 -0.35 -7.58
C ILE A 278 0.18 0.39 -7.14
N GLN A 279 1.34 0.08 -7.72
CA GLN A 279 2.63 0.69 -7.36
C GLN A 279 2.95 1.95 -8.18
N GLU A 280 3.37 2.99 -7.48
CA GLU A 280 3.89 4.26 -8.00
C GLU A 280 5.04 4.78 -7.12
N HIS A 281 5.78 5.76 -7.62
CA HIS A 281 6.65 6.62 -6.82
C HIS A 281 6.14 8.06 -6.80
N ILE A 282 6.37 8.76 -5.69
CA ILE A 282 5.91 10.14 -5.52
C ILE A 282 6.58 11.11 -6.51
N SER A 283 7.81 10.82 -6.96
CA SER A 283 8.61 11.70 -7.79
C SER A 283 9.39 10.92 -8.86
N PRO A 284 9.56 11.48 -10.08
CA PRO A 284 10.46 10.97 -11.10
C PRO A 284 11.95 11.31 -10.88
N ALA A 285 12.27 12.36 -10.13
CA ALA A 285 13.60 12.97 -10.16
C ALA A 285 14.62 12.19 -9.34
N ARG A 286 15.78 11.85 -9.93
CA ARG A 286 16.89 11.19 -9.24
C ARG A 286 18.17 12.00 -9.39
N ASN A 287 19.03 11.94 -8.39
CA ASN A 287 20.32 12.64 -8.42
C ASN A 287 21.34 12.00 -9.39
N ASP A 288 21.02 10.91 -10.10
CA ASP A 288 21.83 10.39 -11.20
C ASP A 288 21.34 10.85 -12.59
N GLY A 289 20.36 11.77 -12.63
CA GLY A 289 19.77 12.30 -13.85
C GLY A 289 18.81 11.34 -14.56
N LYS A 290 18.59 10.13 -14.00
CA LYS A 290 17.61 9.19 -14.54
C LYS A 290 16.21 9.46 -14.00
N THR A 291 15.21 8.93 -14.68
CA THR A 291 13.81 8.98 -14.25
C THR A 291 13.44 7.73 -13.45
N GLN A 292 12.91 7.92 -12.25
CA GLN A 292 12.28 6.87 -11.47
C GLN A 292 10.93 6.49 -12.10
N ASN A 293 10.77 5.21 -12.43
CA ASN A 293 9.53 4.66 -12.99
C ASN A 293 9.11 3.45 -12.16
N PRO A 294 7.80 3.22 -11.96
CA PRO A 294 6.68 4.13 -12.28
C PRO A 294 6.71 5.41 -11.43
N ASN A 295 6.03 6.49 -11.83
CA ASN A 295 5.84 7.69 -11.01
C ASN A 295 4.53 8.44 -11.34
N ILE A 296 3.97 9.13 -10.34
CA ILE A 296 2.66 9.80 -10.46
C ILE A 296 2.57 10.86 -11.58
N PHE A 297 3.69 11.41 -12.03
CA PHE A 297 3.72 12.48 -13.03
C PHE A 297 3.60 11.91 -14.44
N THR A 298 4.47 10.99 -14.82
CA THR A 298 4.43 10.35 -16.14
C THR A 298 3.23 9.43 -16.26
N ASP A 299 2.78 8.86 -15.14
CA ASP A 299 1.79 7.78 -15.14
C ASP A 299 0.37 8.30 -14.84
N LYS A 300 0.21 9.63 -14.70
CA LYS A 300 -1.07 10.31 -14.44
C LYS A 300 -2.22 9.74 -15.29
N ASP A 301 -2.05 9.68 -16.60
CA ASP A 301 -3.13 9.23 -17.50
C ASP A 301 -3.42 7.73 -17.34
N SER A 302 -2.42 6.93 -16.99
CA SER A 302 -2.61 5.52 -16.67
C SER A 302 -3.36 5.36 -15.36
N LEU A 303 -2.96 6.07 -14.30
CA LEU A 303 -3.63 6.09 -12.99
C LEU A 303 -5.09 6.53 -13.11
N LEU A 304 -5.38 7.60 -13.86
CA LEU A 304 -6.75 8.05 -14.14
C LEU A 304 -7.58 6.97 -14.83
N ARG A 305 -6.97 6.14 -15.70
CA ARG A 305 -7.65 5.01 -16.36
C ARG A 305 -7.87 3.85 -15.41
N ILE A 306 -6.88 3.50 -14.59
CA ILE A 306 -7.01 2.44 -13.56
C ILE A 306 -8.17 2.78 -12.61
N PHE A 307 -8.16 3.96 -12.00
CA PHE A 307 -9.21 4.33 -11.05
C PHE A 307 -10.58 4.49 -11.70
N ARG A 308 -10.66 5.00 -12.94
CA ARG A 308 -11.93 5.03 -13.67
C ARG A 308 -12.45 3.62 -13.98
N PHE A 309 -11.57 2.68 -14.32
CA PHE A 309 -11.94 1.30 -14.54
C PHE A 309 -12.48 0.66 -13.26
N LEU A 310 -11.73 0.78 -12.16
CA LEU A 310 -12.09 0.20 -10.85
C LEU A 310 -13.33 0.87 -10.22
N SER A 311 -13.59 2.15 -10.48
CA SER A 311 -14.77 2.87 -9.97
C SER A 311 -16.12 2.27 -10.39
N ARG A 312 -16.12 1.42 -11.43
CA ARG A 312 -17.31 0.72 -11.95
C ARG A 312 -17.38 -0.74 -11.51
N LYS A 313 -16.49 -1.16 -10.61
CA LYS A 313 -16.36 -2.53 -10.11
C LYS A 313 -16.72 -2.56 -8.62
N ASN A 314 -17.07 -3.74 -8.11
CA ASN A 314 -17.33 -3.95 -6.69
C ASN A 314 -16.00 -4.11 -5.95
N VAL A 315 -15.34 -3.00 -5.61
CA VAL A 315 -14.02 -3.00 -4.97
C VAL A 315 -14.03 -2.25 -3.65
N TRP A 316 -13.16 -2.70 -2.75
CA TRP A 316 -12.91 -2.03 -1.47
C TRP A 316 -11.59 -1.27 -1.55
N TYR A 317 -11.64 0.05 -1.59
CA TYR A 317 -10.43 0.86 -1.45
C TYR A 317 -10.03 0.91 0.02
N CYS A 318 -8.81 0.45 0.31
CA CYS A 318 -8.30 0.30 1.67
C CYS A 318 -6.85 0.75 1.76
N THR A 319 -6.42 1.03 2.99
CA THR A 319 -5.01 1.11 3.32
C THR A 319 -4.43 -0.27 3.67
N GLY A 320 -3.09 -0.38 3.73
CA GLY A 320 -2.41 -1.62 4.11
C GLY A 320 -2.80 -2.12 5.49
N SER A 321 -2.92 -1.20 6.47
CA SER A 321 -3.39 -1.56 7.81
C SER A 321 -4.84 -2.04 7.81
N GLU A 322 -5.74 -1.36 7.11
CA GLU A 322 -7.15 -1.80 7.02
C GLU A 322 -7.27 -3.19 6.39
N LEU A 323 -6.49 -3.47 5.34
CA LEU A 323 -6.47 -4.78 4.70
C LEU A 323 -5.94 -5.87 5.63
N ALA A 324 -4.82 -5.62 6.29
CA ALA A 324 -4.20 -6.55 7.22
C ALA A 324 -5.11 -6.85 8.42
N GLU A 325 -5.72 -5.82 9.00
CA GLU A 325 -6.68 -5.97 10.10
C GLU A 325 -7.86 -6.84 9.67
N TYR A 326 -8.49 -6.56 8.53
CA TYR A 326 -9.63 -7.34 8.06
C TYR A 326 -9.25 -8.81 7.81
N TYR A 327 -8.07 -9.04 7.23
CA TYR A 327 -7.55 -10.39 7.01
C TYR A 327 -7.39 -11.15 8.35
N LEU A 328 -6.75 -10.53 9.33
CA LEU A 328 -6.51 -11.12 10.66
C LEU A 328 -7.82 -11.36 11.42
N LEU A 329 -8.74 -10.39 11.40
CA LEU A 329 -10.08 -10.51 11.96
C LEU A 329 -10.82 -11.73 11.39
N ARG A 330 -10.85 -11.87 10.06
CA ARG A 330 -11.49 -13.00 9.39
C ARG A 330 -10.82 -14.32 9.72
N LYS A 331 -9.49 -14.35 9.85
CA LYS A 331 -8.71 -15.56 10.14
C LYS A 331 -9.00 -16.07 11.56
N GLU A 332 -9.06 -15.17 12.53
CA GLU A 332 -9.20 -15.53 13.96
C GLU A 332 -10.65 -15.59 14.45
N THR A 333 -11.63 -15.16 13.65
CA THR A 333 -13.05 -15.16 14.02
C THR A 333 -13.82 -16.32 13.38
N LYS A 334 -14.67 -16.97 14.18
CA LYS A 334 -15.64 -17.98 13.74
C LYS A 334 -17.05 -17.55 14.08
N VAL A 335 -18.01 -17.85 13.21
CA VAL A 335 -19.44 -17.68 13.48
C VAL A 335 -19.99 -18.97 14.07
N VAL A 336 -20.61 -18.88 15.25
CA VAL A 336 -21.23 -20.02 15.94
C VAL A 336 -22.72 -19.78 16.08
N CYS A 337 -23.54 -20.59 15.38
CA CYS A 337 -24.99 -20.53 15.52
C CYS A 337 -25.41 -21.12 16.87
N VAL A 338 -26.04 -20.32 17.73
CA VAL A 338 -26.52 -20.74 19.07
C VAL A 338 -28.04 -20.93 19.12
N GLY A 339 -28.75 -20.54 18.05
CA GLY A 339 -30.19 -20.74 17.92
C GLY A 339 -30.65 -20.58 16.47
N ARG A 340 -31.97 -20.60 16.25
CA ARG A 340 -32.55 -20.48 14.90
C ARG A 340 -32.33 -19.10 14.28
N GLN A 341 -32.29 -18.06 15.10
CA GLN A 341 -32.16 -16.65 14.73
C GLN A 341 -31.04 -15.96 15.50
N SER A 342 -30.08 -16.72 16.02
CA SER A 342 -29.04 -16.16 16.88
C SER A 342 -27.70 -16.83 16.66
N PHE A 343 -26.64 -16.03 16.67
CA PHE A 343 -25.26 -16.49 16.55
C PHE A 343 -24.36 -15.69 17.50
N GLN A 344 -23.15 -16.19 17.68
CA GLN A 344 -22.07 -15.52 18.39
C GLN A 344 -20.83 -15.51 17.51
N LEU A 345 -19.97 -14.52 17.73
CA LEU A 345 -18.62 -14.51 17.18
C LEU A 345 -17.69 -15.15 18.22
N SER A 346 -16.94 -16.16 17.81
CA SER A 346 -15.92 -16.82 18.63
C SER A 346 -14.55 -16.41 18.09
N PHE A 347 -13.76 -15.76 18.93
CA PHE A 347 -12.42 -15.28 18.60
C PHE A 347 -11.55 -15.26 19.86
N ASP A 348 -10.22 -15.28 19.68
CA ASP A 348 -9.26 -15.17 20.78
C ASP A 348 -8.98 -13.69 21.10
N GLU A 349 -9.57 -13.23 22.20
CA GLU A 349 -9.40 -11.87 22.73
C GLU A 349 -7.95 -11.52 23.09
N ASN A 350 -7.01 -12.48 23.17
CA ASN A 350 -5.60 -12.19 23.39
C ASN A 350 -4.80 -11.96 22.10
N LYS A 351 -5.33 -12.43 20.95
CA LYS A 351 -4.67 -12.28 19.65
C LYS A 351 -5.08 -11.00 18.92
N LEU A 352 -6.32 -10.56 19.13
CA LEU A 352 -6.88 -9.36 18.49
C LEU A 352 -6.49 -7.97 19.06
N PRO A 353 -6.13 -7.78 20.36
CA PRO A 353 -6.07 -6.45 20.98
C PRO A 353 -4.82 -5.65 20.57
N PHE A 354 -3.79 -6.30 20.02
CA PHE A 354 -2.60 -5.63 19.48
C PHE A 354 -2.77 -5.16 18.02
N ILE A 355 -3.84 -5.58 17.35
CA ILE A 355 -3.94 -5.52 15.89
C ILE A 355 -4.80 -4.34 15.42
N LEU A 356 -5.68 -3.75 16.22
CA LEU A 356 -6.87 -3.12 15.63
C LEU A 356 -7.08 -1.63 15.97
N THR A 357 -7.40 -0.84 14.94
CA THR A 357 -7.94 0.53 15.04
C THR A 357 -9.41 0.54 15.44
N LYS A 358 -9.86 1.65 16.04
CA LYS A 358 -11.07 1.86 16.87
C LYS A 358 -12.45 1.34 16.36
N ASP A 359 -12.59 0.74 15.18
CA ASP A 359 -13.86 0.21 14.64
C ASP A 359 -13.66 -1.16 13.95
N HIS A 360 -13.79 -2.24 14.72
CA HIS A 360 -13.54 -3.60 14.26
C HIS A 360 -14.76 -4.16 13.56
N ARG A 361 -14.74 -4.19 12.22
CA ARG A 361 -15.89 -4.65 11.44
C ARG A 361 -15.60 -5.87 10.58
N LEU A 362 -16.57 -6.77 10.53
CA LEU A 362 -16.52 -8.03 9.80
C LEU A 362 -17.74 -8.13 8.89
N THR A 363 -17.52 -8.52 7.64
CA THR A 363 -18.62 -8.68 6.69
C THR A 363 -19.07 -10.12 6.65
N LEU A 364 -20.38 -10.32 6.84
CA LEU A 364 -21.05 -11.60 6.82
C LEU A 364 -21.99 -11.70 5.61
N TYR A 365 -22.07 -12.90 5.04
CA TYR A 365 -23.05 -13.28 4.04
C TYR A 365 -24.10 -14.21 4.65
N PHE A 366 -25.37 -13.91 4.38
CA PHE A 366 -26.56 -14.62 4.81
C PHE A 366 -27.25 -15.20 3.58
N SER A 367 -27.52 -16.51 3.59
CA SER A 367 -28.17 -17.17 2.45
C SER A 367 -29.71 -17.15 2.49
N GLY A 368 -30.32 -16.57 3.52
CA GLY A 368 -31.77 -16.55 3.72
C GLY A 368 -32.41 -15.20 3.37
N MET A 369 -33.63 -14.99 3.85
CA MET A 369 -34.40 -13.75 3.66
C MET A 369 -34.30 -12.81 4.88
N GLU A 370 -33.20 -12.89 5.62
CA GLU A 370 -33.01 -12.07 6.81
C GLU A 370 -32.84 -10.59 6.44
N LYS A 371 -33.45 -9.69 7.24
CA LYS A 371 -33.50 -8.24 6.95
C LYS A 371 -32.53 -7.41 7.77
N SER A 372 -32.25 -7.81 9.01
CA SER A 372 -31.35 -7.07 9.88
C SER A 372 -30.75 -7.94 10.98
N ILE A 373 -29.72 -7.41 11.63
CA ILE A 373 -29.03 -8.02 12.76
C ILE A 373 -29.07 -7.01 13.91
N THR A 374 -29.54 -7.44 15.07
CA THR A 374 -29.33 -6.72 16.33
C THR A 374 -28.03 -7.23 16.94
N GLN A 375 -27.08 -6.32 17.12
CA GLN A 375 -25.78 -6.59 17.72
C GLN A 375 -25.86 -6.65 19.26
N PRO A 376 -24.84 -7.20 19.96
CA PRO A 376 -24.81 -7.27 21.41
C PRO A 376 -24.93 -5.92 22.13
N ASP A 377 -24.48 -4.84 21.51
CA ASP A 377 -24.58 -3.47 22.01
C ASP A 377 -25.94 -2.80 21.70
N GLY A 378 -26.84 -3.50 21.01
CA GLY A 378 -28.16 -3.01 20.61
C GLY A 378 -28.19 -2.30 19.25
N GLU A 379 -27.05 -2.09 18.58
CA GLU A 379 -27.04 -1.50 17.22
C GLU A 379 -27.74 -2.46 16.24
N ILE A 380 -28.62 -1.92 15.38
CA ILE A 380 -29.30 -2.69 14.34
C ILE A 380 -28.64 -2.41 12.99
N VAL A 381 -28.10 -3.46 12.38
CA VAL A 381 -27.46 -3.40 11.05
C VAL A 381 -28.37 -4.06 10.02
N SER A 382 -28.68 -3.34 8.94
CA SER A 382 -29.47 -3.91 7.83
C SER A 382 -28.66 -4.93 7.03
N ILE A 383 -29.33 -6.00 6.61
CA ILE A 383 -28.80 -6.98 5.65
C ILE A 383 -29.27 -6.54 4.26
N VAL A 384 -28.34 -6.22 3.38
CA VAL A 384 -28.63 -5.76 2.00
C VAL A 384 -28.05 -6.78 1.03
N ASN A 385 -28.91 -7.37 0.18
CA ASN A 385 -28.53 -8.44 -0.75
C ASN A 385 -27.80 -9.61 -0.08
N GLY A 386 -28.25 -9.98 1.12
CA GLY A 386 -27.64 -11.03 1.93
C GLY A 386 -26.30 -10.63 2.57
N VAL A 387 -25.90 -9.36 2.56
CA VAL A 387 -24.62 -8.89 3.12
C VAL A 387 -24.86 -7.92 4.27
N ALA A 388 -24.11 -8.06 5.36
CA ALA A 388 -24.05 -7.08 6.44
C ALA A 388 -22.63 -6.95 7.00
N THR A 389 -22.24 -5.73 7.36
CA THR A 389 -20.95 -5.43 7.99
C THR A 389 -21.18 -5.01 9.44
N ILE A 390 -20.85 -5.91 10.35
CA ILE A 390 -21.13 -5.82 11.80
C ILE A 390 -19.85 -5.56 12.59
N GLY A 391 -19.99 -5.05 13.81
CA GLY A 391 -18.93 -5.00 14.80
C GLY A 391 -18.51 -6.39 15.28
N VAL A 392 -17.23 -6.54 15.60
CA VAL A 392 -16.68 -7.73 16.25
C VAL A 392 -16.86 -7.58 17.75
N LEU A 393 -18.00 -8.05 18.25
CA LEU A 393 -18.42 -7.90 19.65
C LEU A 393 -18.62 -9.25 20.32
N SER A 394 -18.25 -9.34 21.59
CA SER A 394 -18.58 -10.49 22.45
C SER A 394 -20.06 -10.44 22.83
N GLY A 395 -20.79 -11.55 22.66
CA GLY A 395 -22.21 -11.65 22.98
C GLY A 395 -23.06 -12.30 21.89
N ILE A 396 -24.38 -12.23 22.06
CA ILE A 396 -25.37 -12.83 21.15
C ILE A 396 -25.83 -11.79 20.13
N PHE A 397 -25.67 -12.11 18.85
CA PHE A 397 -26.29 -11.41 17.74
C PHE A 397 -27.63 -12.06 17.43
N THR A 398 -28.66 -11.25 17.20
CA THR A 398 -30.01 -11.73 16.84
C THR A 398 -30.35 -11.29 15.42
N VAL A 399 -30.86 -12.21 14.61
CA VAL A 399 -31.17 -12.00 13.20
C VAL A 399 -32.67 -11.87 13.02
N ASN A 400 -33.11 -10.73 12.48
CA ASN A 400 -34.51 -10.37 12.32
C ASN A 400 -34.98 -10.63 10.88
N GLN A 401 -36.21 -11.12 10.73
CA GLN A 401 -36.82 -11.49 9.43
C GLN A 401 -37.68 -10.38 8.82
#